data_AF-A0A948ZHC5-F1
#
_entry.id   AF-A0A948ZHC5-F1
#
_cell.length_a   1.000
_cell.length_b   1.000
_cell.length_c   1.000
_cell.angle_alpha   90.00
_cell.angle_beta   90.00
_cell.angle_gamma   90.00
#
_symmetry.space_group_name_H-M   'P 1'
#
loop_
_entity.id
_entity.type
_entity.pdbx_description
1 polymer ?
#
loop_
_entity_poly.entity_id
_entity_poly.type
_entity_poly.pdbx_seq_one_letter_code
_entity_poly.pdbx_strand_id
1 'polypeptide(L)' 'MSKSEANNKLLKVKLALAEKCDRLIQTMTSVPKRKKLTNQAARFRRQAADLARR' A
#
# COMPACT_ATOMS: atom_id res chain seq x y z
N MET A 1 -22.58 -2.51 -7.68
CA MET A 1 -21.51 -1.70 -7.09
C MET A 1 -21.38 -0.41 -7.87
N SER A 2 -21.47 0.73 -7.18
CA SER A 2 -21.15 2.03 -7.76
C SER A 2 -19.64 2.18 -7.96
N LYS A 3 -19.22 3.08 -8.86
CA LYS A 3 -17.80 3.40 -9.05
C LYS A 3 -17.13 3.87 -7.76
N SER A 4 -17.88 4.59 -6.91
CA SER A 4 -17.42 5.07 -5.59
C SER A 4 -17.16 3.92 -4.61
N GLU A 5 -18.05 2.93 -4.54
CA GLU A 5 -17.84 1.74 -3.70
C GLU A 5 -16.61 0.93 -4.13
N ALA A 6 -16.40 0.80 -5.45
CA ALA A 6 -15.22 0.14 -6.00
C ALA A 6 -13.93 0.88 -5.63
N ASN A 7 -13.90 2.21 -5.74
CA ASN A 7 -12.77 3.04 -5.35
C ASN A 7 -12.48 2.94 -3.85
N ASN A 8 -13.52 2.96 -3.02
CA ASN A 8 -13.39 2.81 -1.56
C ASN A 8 -12.83 1.44 -1.17
N LYS A 9 -13.29 0.36 -1.83
CA LYS A 9 -12.74 -0.98 -1.63
C LYS A 9 -11.27 -1.04 -2.05
N LEU A 10 -10.93 -0.47 -3.20
CA LEU A 10 -9.56 -0.43 -3.70
C LEU A 10 -8.64 0.38 -2.78
N LEU A 11 -9.10 1.51 -2.26
CA LEU A 11 -8.38 2.33 -1.27
C LEU A 11 -8.03 1.51 -0.04
N LYS A 12 -9.01 0.80 0.55
CA LYS A 12 -8.79 -0.07 1.72
C LYS A 12 -7.74 -1.15 1.43
N VAL A 13 -7.81 -1.77 0.24
CA VAL A 13 -6.83 -2.78 -0.17
C VAL A 13 -5.42 -2.18 -0.30
N LYS A 14 -5.28 -0.98 -0.87
CA LYS A 14 -3.98 -0.31 -1.00
C LYS A 14 -3.36 0.02 0.35
N LEU A 15 -4.15 0.51 1.30
CA LEU A 15 -3.67 0.76 2.66
C LEU A 15 -3.24 -0.54 3.35
N ALA A 16 -4.07 -1.59 3.28
CA ALA A 16 -3.73 -2.89 3.86
C ALA A 16 -2.47 -3.52 3.25
N LEU A 17 -2.22 -3.33 1.94
CA LEU A 17 -1.00 -3.77 1.29
C LEU A 17 0.23 -2.97 1.76
N ALA A 18 0.09 -1.66 1.98
CA ALA A 18 1.17 -0.83 2.53
C ALA A 18 1.56 -1.32 3.94
N GLU A 19 0.58 -1.54 4.82
CA GLU A 19 0.81 -2.06 6.17
C GLU A 19 1.46 -3.45 6.18
N LYS A 20 1.08 -4.33 5.24
CA LYS A 20 1.74 -5.63 5.07
C LYS A 20 3.21 -5.46 4.68
N CYS A 21 3.53 -4.56 3.76
CA CYS A 21 4.91 -4.24 3.42
C CYS A 21 5.68 -3.72 4.65
N ASP A 22 5.09 -2.83 5.45
CA ASP A 22 5.72 -2.32 6.68
C ASP A 22 6.04 -3.42 7.68
N ARG A 23 5.10 -4.34 7.92
CA ARG A 23 5.33 -5.50 8.80
C ARG A 23 6.43 -6.42 8.27
N LEU A 24 6.47 -6.67 6.95
CA LEU A 24 7.52 -7.49 6.34
C LEU A 24 8.90 -6.83 6.41
N ILE A 25 8.99 -5.50 6.39
CA ILE A 25 10.26 -4.77 6.55
C ILE A 25 10.86 -5.02 7.94
N GLN A 26 10.02 -5.13 8.98
CA GLN A 26 10.46 -5.37 10.35
C GLN A 26 11.05 -6.78 10.53
N THR A 27 10.55 -7.77 9.79
CA THR A 27 11.02 -9.16 9.87
C THR A 27 12.14 -9.50 8.87
N MET A 28 12.46 -8.58 7.95
CA MET A 28 13.47 -8.81 6.91
C MET A 28 14.86 -8.34 7.36
N THR A 29 15.86 -9.21 7.23
CA THR A 29 17.27 -8.87 7.48
C THR A 29 17.97 -8.31 6.23
N SER A 30 17.54 -8.73 5.03
CA SER A 30 18.14 -8.32 3.75
C SER A 30 17.85 -6.85 3.42
N VAL A 31 18.89 -6.01 3.40
CA VAL A 31 18.80 -4.58 3.08
C VAL A 31 18.15 -4.31 1.70
N PRO A 32 18.54 -5.00 0.60
CA PRO A 32 17.91 -4.79 -0.70
C PRO A 32 16.41 -5.10 -0.70
N LYS A 33 16.00 -6.18 -0.02
CA LYS A 33 14.59 -6.57 0.08
C LYS A 33 13.79 -5.56 0.93
N ARG A 34 14.36 -5.07 2.04
CA ARG A 34 13.76 -3.99 2.84
C ARG A 34 13.52 -2.74 1.98
N LYS A 35 14.53 -2.28 1.23
CA LYS A 35 14.40 -1.11 0.33
C LYS A 35 13.31 -1.31 -0.72
N LYS A 36 13.22 -2.50 -1.32
CA LYS A 36 12.15 -2.84 -2.26
C LYS A 36 10.76 -2.76 -1.63
N LEU A 37 10.60 -3.33 -0.43
CA LEU A 37 9.34 -3.29 0.32
C LEU A 37 8.97 -1.87 0.75
N THR A 38 9.94 -1.05 1.17
CA THR A 38 9.72 0.37 1.53
C THR A 38 9.19 1.15 0.33
N ASN A 39 9.81 0.97 -0.85
CA ASN A 39 9.35 1.60 -2.09
C ASN A 39 7.94 1.14 -2.48
N GLN A 40 7.63 -0.14 -2.26
CA GLN A 40 6.32 -0.70 -2.55
C GLN A 40 5.24 -0.17 -1.60
N ALA A 41 5.52 -0.09 -0.29
CA ALA A 41 4.65 0.53 0.70
C ALA A 41 4.35 2.00 0.32
N ALA A 42 5.39 2.78 0.01
CA ALA A 42 5.25 4.17 -0.42
C ALA A 42 4.42 4.32 -1.70
N ARG A 43 4.57 3.40 -2.67
CA ARG A 43 3.74 3.38 -3.88
C ARG A 43 2.27 3.12 -3.56
N PHE A 44 1.97 2.15 -2.68
CA PHE A 44 0.59 1.87 -2.30
C PHE A 44 -0.06 3.01 -1.53
N ARG A 45 0.66 3.69 -0.63
CA ARG A 45 0.16 4.89 0.06
C ARG A 45 -0.18 6.01 -0.91
N ARG A 46 0.69 6.28 -1.91
CA ARG A 46 0.41 7.27 -2.97
C ARG A 46 -0.86 6.91 -3.76
N GLN A 47 -0.99 5.65 -4.18
CA GLN A 47 -2.17 5.19 -4.90
C GLN A 47 -3.45 5.30 -4.05
N ALA A 48 -3.38 5.02 -2.75
CA ALA A 48 -4.51 5.20 -1.84
C ALA A 48 -4.90 6.69 -1.73
N ALA A 49 -3.91 7.59 -1.60
CA ALA A 49 -4.15 9.02 -1.57
C ALA A 49 -4.75 9.56 -2.89
N ASP A 50 -4.31 9.03 -4.03
CA ASP A 50 -4.89 9.37 -5.34
C ASP A 50 -6.34 8.91 -5.47
N LEU A 51 -6.67 7.73 -4.93
CA LEU A 51 -8.05 7.22 -4.89
C LEU A 51 -8.94 8.02 -3.94
N ALA A 52 -8.39 8.51 -2.82
CA ALA A 52 -9.14 9.33 -1.86
C ALA A 52 -9.52 10.71 -2.42
N ARG A 53 -8.77 11.20 -3.42
CA ARG A 53 -9.00 12.48 -4.09
C ARG A 53 -9.97 12.42 -5.28
N ARG A 54 -10.38 11.21 -5.70
CA ARG A 54 -11.25 10.96 -6.85
C ARG A 54 -12.67 10.69 -6.41
#